data_AF-A0A820D7U3-F1
#
_entry.id   AF-A0A820D7U3-F1
#
_cell.length_a   1.000
_cell.length_b   1.000
_cell.length_c   1.000
_cell.angle_alpha   90.00
_cell.angle_beta   90.00
_cell.angle_gamma   90.00
#
_symmetry.space_group_name_H-M   'P 1'
#
loop_
_entity.id
_entity.type
_entity.pdbx_description
1 polymer ?
#
loop_
_entity_poly.entity_id
_entity_poly.type
_entity_poly.pdbx_seq_one_letter_code
_entity_poly.pdbx_strand_id
1 'polypeptide(L)'
;MSFTYDDETRPIVIDNGSSIIKAGYAGDDVPQVILQNVIRHRRHNSSQSDTSHSDYFVGNKLFKDRDTSLNCSYPMEHGIVT
;
A
#
# COMPACT_ATOMS: atom_id res chain seq x y z
N MET A 1 -13.61 15.59 31.38
CA MET A 1 -13.48 14.15 31.13
C MET A 1 -12.25 13.96 30.27
N SER A 2 -11.09 13.70 30.89
CA SER A 2 -9.86 13.43 30.15
C SER A 2 -9.89 11.98 29.69
N PHE A 3 -9.86 11.76 28.39
CA PHE A 3 -9.53 10.44 27.85
C PHE A 3 -8.07 10.18 28.18
N THR A 4 -7.80 9.36 29.19
CA THR A 4 -6.48 8.75 29.35
C THR A 4 -6.37 7.73 28.23
N TYR A 5 -5.57 8.06 27.21
CA TYR A 5 -5.16 7.07 26.21
C TYR A 5 -4.49 5.92 26.97
N ASP A 6 -5.06 4.73 26.87
CA ASP A 6 -4.36 3.52 27.26
C ASP A 6 -3.16 3.42 26.30
N ASP A 7 -1.94 3.53 26.82
CA ASP A 7 -0.69 3.61 26.04
C ASP A 7 -0.48 2.35 25.16
N GLU A 8 -1.32 1.33 25.35
CA GLU A 8 -1.30 0.07 24.61
C GLU A 8 -1.95 0.12 23.23
N THR A 9 -2.72 1.16 22.87
CA THR A 9 -3.38 1.24 21.54
C THR A 9 -3.31 2.63 20.89
N ARG A 10 -2.09 3.07 20.55
CA ARG A 10 -1.92 4.28 19.75
C ARG A 10 -2.54 4.14 18.35
N PRO A 11 -3.48 5.01 17.93
CA PRO A 11 -4.17 4.87 16.66
C PRO A 11 -3.23 5.01 15.46
N ILE A 12 -3.55 4.33 14.37
CA ILE A 12 -2.89 4.50 13.08
C ILE A 12 -3.76 5.42 12.22
N VAL A 13 -3.13 6.43 11.63
CA VAL A 13 -3.74 7.30 10.62
C VAL A 13 -3.30 6.82 9.25
N ILE A 14 -4.26 6.61 8.35
CA ILE A 14 -4.01 6.22 6.95
C ILE A 14 -4.70 7.23 6.04
N ASP A 15 -3.91 8.02 5.33
CA ASP A 15 -4.35 8.94 4.29
C ASP A 15 -4.24 8.23 2.93
N ASN A 16 -5.39 7.84 2.37
CA ASN A 16 -5.51 7.10 1.12
C ASN A 16 -5.69 8.05 -0.07
N GLY A 17 -4.60 8.65 -0.54
CA GLY A 17 -4.60 9.43 -1.78
C GLY A 17 -4.57 8.55 -3.03
N SER A 18 -5.08 9.06 -4.15
CA SER A 18 -5.12 8.31 -5.43
C SER A 18 -3.73 7.96 -5.98
N SER A 19 -2.73 8.80 -5.71
CA SER A 19 -1.35 8.54 -6.13
C SER A 19 -0.46 8.04 -5.00
N ILE A 20 -0.68 8.54 -3.78
CA ILE A 20 0.20 8.32 -2.63
C ILE A 20 -0.65 7.96 -1.43
N ILE A 21 -0.24 6.89 -0.74
CA ILE A 21 -0.72 6.53 0.60
C ILE A 21 0.31 7.02 1.61
N LYS A 22 -0.16 7.68 2.67
CA LYS A 22 0.66 8.03 3.84
C LYS A 22 0.07 7.36 5.07
N ALA A 23 0.92 6.80 5.91
CA ALA A 23 0.47 6.26 7.18
C ALA A 23 1.46 6.53 8.31
N GLY A 24 0.96 6.60 9.53
CA GLY A 24 1.73 6.87 10.73
C GLY A 24 0.85 6.73 11.97
N TYR A 25 1.42 6.99 13.14
CA TYR A 25 0.64 6.98 14.37
C TYR A 25 0.07 8.36 14.67
N ALA A 26 -1.11 8.39 15.30
CA ALA A 26 -1.70 9.64 15.75
C ALA A 26 -0.78 10.34 16.76
N GLY A 27 -0.59 11.65 16.57
CA GLY A 27 0.28 12.49 17.40
C GLY A 27 1.73 12.61 16.90
N ASP A 28 2.16 11.82 15.91
CA ASP A 28 3.45 12.03 15.26
C ASP A 28 3.40 13.25 14.31
N ASP A 29 4.50 14.01 14.21
CA ASP A 29 4.60 15.21 13.35
C ASP A 29 4.61 14.88 11.84
N VAL A 30 5.05 13.67 11.48
CA VAL A 30 5.24 13.23 10.10
C VAL A 30 4.79 11.79 9.92
N PRO A 31 4.34 11.38 8.72
CA PRO A 31 4.00 9.99 8.46
C PRO A 31 5.23 9.09 8.58
N GLN A 32 5.04 7.91 9.17
CA GLN A 32 6.08 6.88 9.28
C GLN A 32 6.36 6.22 7.92
N VAL A 33 5.36 6.16 7.05
CA VAL A 33 5.49 5.54 5.73
C VAL A 33 4.76 6.36 4.67
N ILE A 34 5.40 6.46 3.50
CA ILE A 34 4.84 7.06 2.29
C ILE A 34 5.00 6.05 1.15
N LEU A 35 3.90 5.58 0.59
CA LEU A 35 3.85 4.58 -0.48
C LEU A 35 3.14 5.13 -1.71
N GLN A 36 3.52 4.68 -2.89
CA GLN A 36 2.74 4.87 -4.11
C GLN A 36 1.51 3.97 -4.07
N ASN A 37 0.34 4.52 -4.40
CA ASN A 37 -0.92 3.79 -4.48
C ASN A 37 -1.01 3.02 -5.80
N VAL A 38 -0.15 2.01 -5.92
CA VAL A 38 0.00 1.19 -7.12
C VAL A 38 0.19 -0.26 -6.72
N ILE A 39 -0.42 -1.13 -7.51
CA ILE A 39 -0.33 -2.58 -7.40
C ILE A 39 0.30 -3.10 -8.68
N ARG A 40 1.27 -4.00 -8.58
CA ARG A 40 1.79 -4.76 -9.71
C ARG A 40 1.40 -6.23 -9.61
N HIS A 41 1.05 -6.82 -10.74
CA HIS A 41 0.73 -8.25 -10.81
C HIS A 41 1.20 -8.87 -12.12
N ARG A 42 1.48 -10.17 -12.10
CA ARG A 42 1.99 -10.91 -13.27
C ARG A 42 0.92 -11.02 -14.36
N ARG A 43 1.33 -10.82 -15.63
CA ARG A 43 0.44 -10.87 -16.81
C ARG A 43 -0.14 -12.24 -17.12
N HIS A 44 0.63 -13.29 -16.85
CA HIS A 44 0.24 -14.66 -17.17
C HIS A 44 0.11 -15.44 -15.87
N ASN A 45 -1.11 -15.93 -15.59
CA ASN A 45 -1.36 -16.99 -14.63
C ASN A 45 -0.72 -18.27 -15.18
N SER A 46 0.61 -18.38 -15.15
CA SER A 46 1.29 -19.63 -15.48
C SER A 46 1.08 -20.58 -14.31
N SER A 47 -0.06 -21.26 -14.34
CA SER A 47 -0.36 -22.48 -13.61
C SER A 47 -0.36 -22.37 -12.09
N GLN A 48 -1.45 -22.85 -11.52
CA GLN A 48 -1.80 -23.00 -10.11
C GLN A 48 -0.87 -24.00 -9.37
N SER A 49 0.46 -23.89 -9.53
CA SER A 49 1.44 -24.82 -8.97
C SER A 49 2.69 -24.16 -8.34
N ASP A 50 2.95 -22.87 -8.57
CA ASP A 50 4.11 -22.20 -7.96
C ASP A 50 3.71 -21.41 -6.71
N THR A 51 3.58 -22.15 -5.61
CA THR A 51 3.18 -21.66 -4.27
C THR A 51 4.27 -20.82 -3.56
N SER A 52 5.28 -20.30 -4.26
CA SER A 52 6.46 -19.68 -3.64
C SER A 52 6.51 -18.15 -3.68
N HIS A 53 5.75 -17.49 -4.56
CA HIS A 53 5.80 -16.03 -4.73
C HIS A 53 4.41 -15.39 -4.75
N SER A 54 4.24 -14.26 -4.07
CA SER A 54 2.99 -13.51 -4.11
C SER A 54 2.79 -12.91 -5.51
N ASP A 55 1.68 -13.22 -6.16
CA ASP A 55 1.34 -12.69 -7.50
C ASP A 55 1.17 -11.18 -7.55
N TYR A 56 1.04 -10.53 -6.38
CA TYR A 56 0.82 -9.11 -6.21
C TYR A 56 1.94 -8.46 -5.41
N PHE A 57 2.31 -7.26 -5.83
CA PHE A 57 3.29 -6.43 -5.17
C PHE A 57 2.70 -5.02 -4.99
N VAL A 58 2.94 -4.37 -3.85
CA VAL A 58 2.34 -3.05 -3.51
C VAL A 58 3.42 -2.03 -3.16
N GLY A 59 3.21 -0.77 -3.55
CA GLY A 59 3.99 0.38 -3.06
C GLY A 59 5.30 0.65 -3.82
N ASN A 60 6.28 1.25 -3.14
CA ASN A 60 7.45 1.85 -3.81
C ASN A 60 8.46 0.84 -4.35
N LYS A 61 8.43 -0.41 -3.85
CA LYS A 61 9.36 -1.46 -4.28
C LYS A 61 9.16 -1.83 -5.76
N LEU A 62 8.01 -1.47 -6.32
CA LEU A 62 7.58 -1.77 -7.69
C LEU A 62 8.35 -1.05 -8.80
N PHE A 63 8.99 0.08 -8.49
CA PHE A 63 9.73 0.86 -9.47
C PHE A 63 11.19 0.43 -9.63
N LYS A 64 11.69 -0.39 -8.69
CA LYS A 64 13.06 -0.94 -8.75
C LYS A 64 13.13 -2.15 -9.69
N ASP A 65 12.08 -2.96 -9.71
CA ASP A 65 11.94 -4.09 -10.63
C ASP A 65 11.17 -3.64 -11.88
N ARG A 66 11.92 -3.31 -12.94
CA ARG A 66 11.38 -3.01 -14.28
C ARG A 66 10.98 -4.28 -15.03
N ASP A 67 10.56 -5.32 -14.33
CA ASP A 67 10.09 -6.54 -14.97
C ASP A 67 8.89 -6.20 -15.85
N THR A 68 9.08 -6.35 -17.16
CA THR A 68 8.10 -6.04 -18.20
C THR A 68 6.94 -7.03 -18.21
N SER A 69 7.05 -8.14 -17.48
CA SER A 69 5.99 -9.13 -17.30
C SER A 69 4.95 -8.74 -16.24
N LEU A 70 5.19 -7.65 -15.48
CA LEU A 70 4.29 -7.13 -14.46
C LEU A 70 3.45 -5.95 -15.00
N ASN A 71 2.13 -6.10 -14.95
CA ASN A 71 1.18 -5.00 -15.16
C ASN A 71 1.10 -4.11 -13.92
N CYS A 72 0.80 -2.82 -14.11
CA CYS A 72 0.48 -1.89 -13.03
C CYS A 72 -1.02 -1.59 -13.02
N SER A 73 -1.61 -1.57 -11.83
CA SER A 73 -2.97 -1.11 -11.55
C SER A 73 -2.93 0.01 -10.50
N TYR A 74 -3.77 1.03 -10.68
CA TYR A 74 -3.99 2.09 -9.71
C TYR A 74 -5.40 1.89 -9.14
N PRO A 75 -5.54 1.44 -7.89
CA PRO A 75 -6.83 1.03 -7.32
C PRO A 75 -7.74 2.21 -6.97
N MET A 76 -7.29 3.44 -7.25
CA MET A 76 -8.06 4.64 -6.97
C MET A 76 -7.87 5.69 -8.07
N GLU A 77 -8.97 6.20 -8.58
CA GLU A 77 -9.03 7.26 -9.58
C GLU A 77 -9.90 8.41 -9.03
N HIS A 78 -9.40 9.65 -9.07
CA HIS A 78 -10.13 10.83 -8.58
C HIS A 78 -10.71 10.72 -7.16
N GLY A 79 -10.01 10.03 -6.25
CA GLY A 79 -10.45 9.81 -4.87
C GLY A 79 -11.48 8.68 -4.69
N ILE A 80 -11.79 7.95 -5.75
CA ILE A 80 -12.77 6.85 -5.76
C ILE A 80 -12.02 5.54 -6.00
N VAL A 81 -12.35 4.50 -5.21
CA VAL A 81 -11.80 3.15 -5.42
C VAL A 81 -12.44 2.52 -6.65
N THR A 82 -11.62 1.98 -7.55
CA THR A 82 -12.04 1.42 -8.86
C THR A 82 -11.55 -0.01 -9.06
#